data_AF-A0A7C2EFD8-F1
#
_entry.id   AF-A0A7C2EFD8-F1
#
_cell.length_a   1.000
_cell.length_b   1.000
_cell.length_c   1.000
_cell.angle_alpha   90.00
_cell.angle_beta   90.00
_cell.angle_gamma   90.00
#
_symmetry.space_group_name_H-M   'P 1'
#
loop_
_entity.id
_entity.type
_entity.pdbx_description
1 polymer ?
#
loop_
_entity_poly.entity_id
_entity_poly.type
_entity_poly.pdbx_seq_one_letter_code
_entity_poly.pdbx_strand_id
1 'polypeptide(L)'
;MAYLTLFPGGTVAPCSRFWHTRTQQGTLPAPGADEAPAHWRFAGMRDAAGLDPVEIYEYLVRARGPILERVGALSDADYTREFPFGERTIRNTLAHVAAAEWAYNRRLRGEPVPPMAQRPFNRFYETGFTPLRQAWGELVEETRRTLQGIEDWSRPVDYLAAAGGGQPRVRIRTTTGGIATQLVLHEVHHRAQVMVMLRHLGAPVESLDYSILMFAREEEAGP
;
A
#
# COMPACT_ATOMS: atom_id res chain seq x y z
N MET A 1 38.58 -28.35 -0.84
CA MET A 1 37.73 -29.54 -1.08
C MET A 1 36.45 -29.06 -1.71
N ALA A 2 36.31 -29.31 -3.01
CA ALA A 2 35.10 -29.06 -3.77
C ALA A 2 34.16 -30.26 -3.63
N TYR A 3 32.85 -30.00 -3.53
CA TYR A 3 31.84 -30.96 -3.94
C TYR A 3 30.89 -30.24 -4.90
N LEU A 4 31.11 -30.53 -6.19
CA LEU A 4 30.13 -30.38 -7.25
C LEU A 4 29.18 -31.57 -7.19
N THR A 5 27.88 -31.32 -7.25
CA THR A 5 26.92 -32.28 -7.80
C THR A 5 26.01 -31.54 -8.78
N LEU A 6 26.17 -31.91 -10.04
CA LEU A 6 25.33 -31.53 -11.18
C LEU A 6 24.06 -32.41 -11.18
N PHE A 7 22.90 -31.82 -11.44
CA PHE A 7 21.83 -32.46 -12.21
C PHE A 7 21.26 -31.46 -13.23
N PRO A 8 20.76 -31.94 -14.38
CA PRO A 8 20.67 -31.19 -15.63
C PRO A 8 19.25 -30.69 -15.96
N GLY A 9 19.18 -29.72 -16.86
CA GLY A 9 18.11 -29.65 -17.86
C GLY A 9 16.75 -29.13 -17.39
N GLY A 10 16.66 -27.82 -17.16
CA GLY A 10 15.39 -27.10 -17.04
C GLY A 10 15.59 -25.65 -17.40
N THR A 11 15.48 -25.32 -18.68
CA THR A 11 15.62 -23.97 -19.21
C THR A 11 14.44 -23.12 -18.75
N VAL A 12 14.58 -22.39 -17.64
CA VAL A 12 13.68 -21.29 -17.30
C VAL A 12 14.15 -20.07 -18.08
N ALA A 13 13.40 -19.70 -19.11
CA ALA A 13 13.65 -18.50 -19.88
C ALA A 13 13.51 -17.25 -18.98
N PRO A 14 14.51 -16.36 -18.91
CA PRO A 14 14.34 -15.06 -18.28
C PRO A 14 13.47 -14.17 -19.17
N CYS A 15 12.30 -13.77 -18.66
CA CYS A 15 11.50 -12.66 -19.18
C CYS A 15 12.24 -11.33 -18.93
N SER A 16 13.32 -11.09 -19.66
CA SER A 16 14.05 -9.82 -19.65
C SER A 16 14.61 -9.53 -21.04
N ARG A 17 13.72 -9.31 -22.01
CA ARG A 17 14.06 -8.70 -23.30
C ARG A 17 12.89 -7.89 -23.81
N PHE A 18 12.81 -6.64 -23.39
CA PHE A 18 12.40 -5.51 -24.22
C PHE A 18 13.01 -4.26 -23.59
N TRP A 19 13.37 -3.27 -24.42
CA TRP A 19 14.15 -2.04 -24.13
C TRP A 19 15.68 -2.16 -24.29
N HIS A 20 16.12 -2.40 -25.53
CA HIS A 20 17.33 -1.78 -26.06
C HIS A 20 16.96 -0.73 -27.09
N THR A 21 17.01 0.54 -26.72
CA THR A 21 17.24 1.65 -27.66
C THR A 21 18.18 2.67 -27.02
N ARG A 22 19.44 2.61 -27.49
CA ARG A 22 20.37 3.71 -27.76
C ARG A 22 20.33 4.94 -26.84
N THR A 23 21.39 5.06 -26.04
CA THR A 23 21.87 6.30 -25.42
C THR A 23 22.14 7.39 -26.45
N GLN A 24 21.56 8.57 -26.25
CA GLN A 24 22.19 9.84 -26.60
C GLN A 24 22.26 10.70 -25.34
N GLN A 25 23.49 11.11 -25.00
CA GLN A 25 23.78 12.09 -23.98
C GLN A 25 23.35 13.47 -24.47
N GLY A 26 22.40 14.06 -23.76
CA GLY A 26 22.08 15.48 -23.83
C GLY A 26 21.73 15.95 -22.43
N THR A 27 22.62 16.73 -21.82
CA THR A 27 22.40 17.33 -20.51
C THR A 27 21.37 18.45 -20.67
N LEU A 28 20.12 18.20 -20.27
CA LEU A 28 19.12 19.26 -20.16
C LEU A 28 19.25 19.94 -18.78
N PRO A 29 19.22 21.28 -18.70
CA PRO A 29 19.23 21.98 -17.42
C PRO A 29 17.97 21.64 -16.62
N ALA A 30 18.10 21.57 -15.29
CA ALA A 30 16.94 21.42 -14.42
C ALA A 30 16.05 22.66 -14.52
N PRO A 31 14.72 22.53 -14.71
CA PRO A 31 13.84 23.68 -14.78
C PRO A 31 13.81 24.43 -13.44
N GLY A 32 13.77 25.76 -13.53
CA GLY A 32 13.52 26.64 -12.40
C GLY A 32 12.15 26.37 -11.77
N ALA A 33 11.97 26.76 -10.52
CA ALA A 33 10.78 26.45 -9.71
C ALA A 33 9.44 26.91 -10.34
N ASP A 34 9.46 27.79 -11.34
CA ASP A 34 8.29 28.31 -12.05
C ASP A 34 7.88 27.54 -13.33
N GLU A 35 8.63 26.50 -13.73
CA GLU A 35 8.38 25.73 -14.96
C GLU A 35 7.92 24.27 -14.71
N ALA A 36 7.09 24.04 -13.70
CA ALA A 36 6.41 22.75 -13.59
C ALA A 36 5.39 22.59 -14.75
N PRO A 37 5.40 21.48 -15.52
CA PRO A 37 4.49 21.31 -16.65
C PRO A 37 3.02 21.40 -16.22
N ALA A 38 2.15 21.90 -17.09
CA ALA A 38 0.76 22.28 -16.76
C ALA A 38 -0.09 21.18 -16.08
N HIS A 39 0.26 19.90 -16.22
CA HIS A 39 -0.40 18.79 -15.50
C HIS A 39 -0.05 18.72 -13.99
N TRP A 40 0.87 19.56 -13.51
CA TRP A 40 1.16 19.76 -12.08
C TRP A 40 0.42 20.94 -11.46
N ARG A 41 -0.32 21.73 -12.27
CA ARG A 41 -1.25 22.73 -11.75
C ARG A 41 -2.51 21.99 -11.29
N PHE A 42 -2.52 21.55 -10.03
CA PHE A 42 -3.77 21.17 -9.38
C PHE A 42 -4.61 22.44 -9.22
N ALA A 43 -5.39 22.74 -10.26
CA ALA A 43 -6.45 23.73 -10.18
C ALA A 43 -7.31 23.34 -8.97
N GLY A 44 -7.40 24.26 -8.01
CA GLY A 44 -8.17 24.09 -6.79
C GLY A 44 -9.58 23.65 -7.14
N MET A 45 -9.88 22.40 -6.85
CA MET A 45 -11.23 21.86 -6.90
C MET A 45 -11.94 22.44 -5.68
N ARG A 46 -12.60 23.59 -5.86
CA ARG A 46 -13.55 24.13 -4.90
C ARG A 46 -14.96 23.81 -5.40
N ASP A 47 -15.72 23.14 -4.53
CA ASP A 47 -17.19 23.15 -4.43
C ASP A 47 -18.03 22.31 -5.41
N ALA A 48 -17.68 21.03 -5.54
CA ALA A 48 -18.65 19.92 -5.56
C ALA A 48 -18.08 18.86 -4.62
N ALA A 49 -18.83 18.40 -3.61
CA ALA A 49 -18.33 17.53 -2.54
C ALA A 49 -17.45 16.39 -3.08
N GLY A 50 -16.13 16.56 -3.00
CA GLY A 50 -15.15 15.57 -3.43
C GLY A 50 -15.11 14.40 -2.45
N LEU A 51 -14.33 13.38 -2.78
CA LEU A 51 -14.06 12.28 -1.85
C LEU A 51 -13.41 12.83 -0.57
N ASP A 52 -14.04 12.62 0.59
CA ASP A 52 -13.46 12.92 1.89
C ASP A 52 -12.43 11.84 2.28
N PRO A 53 -11.13 12.16 2.40
CA PRO A 53 -10.12 11.19 2.78
C PRO A 53 -10.39 10.51 4.14
N VAL A 54 -11.09 11.17 5.06
CA VAL A 54 -11.47 10.58 6.35
C VAL A 54 -12.53 9.50 6.15
N GLU A 55 -13.61 9.80 5.41
CA GLU A 55 -14.67 8.83 5.08
C GLU A 55 -14.11 7.60 4.34
N ILE A 56 -13.23 7.85 3.36
CA ILE A 56 -12.60 6.78 2.57
C ILE A 56 -11.67 5.92 3.44
N TYR A 57 -10.98 6.51 4.41
CA TYR A 57 -10.17 5.74 5.36
C TYR A 57 -11.05 4.91 6.31
N GLU A 58 -12.19 5.42 6.76
CA GLU A 58 -13.16 4.63 7.54
C GLU A 58 -13.68 3.41 6.76
N TYR A 59 -13.91 3.56 5.46
CA TYR A 59 -14.19 2.43 4.58
C TYR A 59 -13.06 1.39 4.61
N LEU A 60 -11.79 1.81 4.54
CA LEU A 60 -10.67 0.86 4.63
C LEU A 60 -10.72 0.08 5.93
N VAL A 61 -10.90 0.77 7.07
CA VAL A 61 -10.96 0.11 8.39
C VAL A 61 -12.11 -0.90 8.46
N ARG A 62 -13.30 -0.53 7.98
CA ARG A 62 -14.46 -1.44 7.92
C ARG A 62 -14.20 -2.65 7.02
N ALA A 63 -13.67 -2.42 5.82
CA ALA A 63 -13.36 -3.48 4.86
C ALA A 63 -12.23 -4.40 5.35
N ARG A 64 -11.30 -3.88 6.16
CA ARG A 64 -10.20 -4.67 6.74
C ARG A 64 -10.69 -5.64 7.82
N GLY A 65 -11.73 -5.30 8.56
CA GLY A 65 -12.27 -6.10 9.67
C GLY A 65 -12.50 -7.58 9.34
N PRO A 66 -13.37 -7.91 8.36
CA PRO A 66 -13.66 -9.30 7.98
C PRO A 66 -12.41 -10.08 7.53
N ILE A 67 -11.44 -9.42 6.90
CA ILE A 67 -10.17 -10.05 6.50
C ILE A 67 -9.34 -10.39 7.73
N LEU A 68 -9.17 -9.44 8.66
CA LEU A 68 -8.40 -9.67 9.88
C LEU A 68 -9.04 -10.73 10.78
N GLU A 69 -10.37 -10.81 10.81
CA GLU A 69 -11.09 -11.88 11.49
C GLU A 69 -10.79 -13.23 10.85
N ARG A 70 -10.89 -13.32 9.51
CA ARG A 70 -10.64 -14.58 8.80
C ARG A 70 -9.19 -15.04 8.93
N VAL A 71 -8.24 -14.10 8.85
CA VAL A 71 -6.80 -14.37 9.06
C VAL A 71 -6.53 -14.81 10.50
N GLY A 72 -7.24 -14.25 11.48
CA GLY A 72 -7.12 -14.65 12.89
C GLY A 72 -7.55 -16.08 13.19
N ALA A 73 -8.29 -16.73 12.28
CA ALA A 73 -8.69 -18.13 12.41
C ALA A 73 -7.77 -19.11 11.65
N LEU A 74 -6.77 -18.61 10.91
CA LEU A 74 -5.83 -19.45 10.17
C LEU A 74 -4.81 -20.12 11.11
N SER A 75 -4.29 -21.26 10.65
CA SER A 75 -3.06 -21.82 11.21
C SER A 75 -1.84 -20.95 10.84
N ASP A 76 -0.76 -21.03 11.63
CA ASP A 76 0.50 -20.36 11.28
C ASP A 76 1.06 -20.83 9.93
N ALA A 77 0.84 -22.10 9.58
CA ALA A 77 1.24 -22.68 8.29
C ALA A 77 0.48 -22.02 7.13
N ASP A 78 -0.83 -21.79 7.26
CA ASP A 78 -1.63 -21.13 6.24
C ASP A 78 -1.34 -19.62 6.16
N TYR A 79 -1.13 -18.97 7.30
CA TYR A 79 -0.75 -17.55 7.35
C TYR A 79 0.57 -17.25 6.63
N THR A 80 1.48 -18.22 6.63
CA THR A 80 2.82 -18.13 6.03
C THR A 80 2.96 -18.92 4.72
N ARG A 81 1.87 -19.53 4.23
CA ARG A 81 1.87 -20.27 2.96
C ARG A 81 2.23 -19.36 1.80
N GLU A 82 3.12 -19.85 0.93
CA GLU A 82 3.53 -19.12 -0.28
C GLU A 82 2.52 -19.25 -1.43
N PHE A 83 2.37 -18.14 -2.15
CA PHE A 83 1.60 -17.94 -3.36
C PHE A 83 2.48 -17.28 -4.43
N PRO A 84 2.24 -17.51 -5.73
CA PRO A 84 3.12 -17.06 -6.80
C PRO A 84 2.93 -15.58 -7.20
N PHE A 85 2.34 -14.75 -6.34
CA PHE A 85 2.01 -13.35 -6.63
C PHE A 85 2.10 -12.46 -5.38
N GLY A 86 2.09 -11.15 -5.60
CA GLY A 86 2.12 -10.14 -4.53
C GLY A 86 3.34 -10.29 -3.63
N GLU A 87 3.15 -10.09 -2.33
CA GLU A 87 4.18 -10.27 -1.30
C GLU A 87 4.41 -11.75 -0.92
N ARG A 88 3.94 -12.68 -1.76
CA ARG A 88 4.02 -14.15 -1.65
C ARG A 88 3.22 -14.78 -0.52
N THR A 89 2.98 -14.12 0.61
CA THR A 89 2.24 -14.69 1.75
C THR A 89 1.22 -13.71 2.30
N ILE A 90 0.22 -14.22 3.04
CA ILE A 90 -0.73 -13.36 3.76
C ILE A 90 0.03 -12.50 4.79
N ARG A 91 0.95 -13.11 5.55
CA ARG A 91 1.80 -12.39 6.52
C ARG A 91 2.52 -11.20 5.90
N ASN A 92 3.28 -11.44 4.84
CA ASN A 92 4.09 -10.39 4.22
C ASN A 92 3.20 -9.30 3.63
N THR A 93 2.08 -9.68 3.02
CA THR A 93 1.13 -8.71 2.45
C THR A 93 0.55 -7.81 3.53
N LEU A 94 0.10 -8.36 4.66
CA LEU A 94 -0.46 -7.56 5.76
C LEU A 94 0.61 -6.71 6.47
N ALA A 95 1.80 -7.26 6.71
CA ALA A 95 2.93 -6.50 7.27
C ALA A 95 3.33 -5.33 6.36
N HIS A 96 3.35 -5.55 5.04
CA HIS A 96 3.62 -4.53 4.04
C HIS A 96 2.58 -3.40 4.05
N VAL A 97 1.29 -3.74 4.07
CA VAL A 97 0.22 -2.74 4.12
C VAL A 97 0.32 -1.89 5.40
N ALA A 98 0.51 -2.52 6.57
CA ALA A 98 0.67 -1.80 7.83
C ALA A 98 1.93 -0.90 7.84
N ALA A 99 3.05 -1.40 7.31
CA ALA A 99 4.28 -0.62 7.17
C ALA A 99 4.13 0.57 6.21
N ALA A 100 3.38 0.39 5.12
CA ALA A 100 3.06 1.44 4.17
C ALA A 100 2.15 2.51 4.80
N GLU A 101 1.10 2.10 5.52
CA GLU A 101 0.22 3.01 6.25
C GLU A 101 1.02 3.86 7.24
N TRP A 102 1.88 3.24 8.06
CA TRP A 102 2.76 3.96 8.98
C TRP A 102 3.65 4.99 8.25
N ALA A 103 4.27 4.58 7.14
CA ALA A 103 5.13 5.48 6.36
C ALA A 103 4.37 6.64 5.73
N TYR A 104 3.16 6.42 5.20
CA TYR A 104 2.33 7.48 4.64
C TYR A 104 1.77 8.39 5.74
N ASN A 105 1.40 7.86 6.89
CA ASN A 105 0.97 8.65 8.04
C ASN A 105 2.08 9.62 8.50
N ARG A 106 3.35 9.16 8.55
CA ARG A 106 4.49 10.07 8.79
C ARG A 106 4.61 11.18 7.74
N ARG A 107 4.46 10.85 6.46
CA ARG A 107 4.51 11.84 5.36
C ARG A 107 3.39 12.86 5.46
N LEU A 108 2.18 12.45 5.83
CA LEU A 108 1.06 13.34 6.09
C LEU A 108 1.41 14.35 7.20
N ARG A 109 2.07 13.88 8.26
CA ARG A 109 2.58 14.73 9.36
C ARG A 109 3.83 15.56 9.00
N GLY A 110 4.35 15.44 7.77
CA GLY A 110 5.59 16.12 7.35
C GLY A 110 6.86 15.54 7.97
N GLU A 111 6.79 14.33 8.51
CA GLU A 111 7.90 13.68 9.21
C GLU A 111 8.74 12.81 8.25
N PRO A 112 10.07 12.73 8.46
CA PRO A 112 10.92 11.90 7.63
C PRO A 112 10.61 10.41 7.83
N VAL A 113 10.58 9.62 6.75
CA VAL A 113 10.52 8.16 6.85
C VAL A 113 11.94 7.60 6.96
N PRO A 114 12.31 6.92 8.06
CA PRO A 114 13.66 6.41 8.25
C PRO A 114 13.99 5.27 7.27
N PRO A 115 15.29 4.90 7.16
CA PRO A 115 15.73 3.73 6.41
C PRO A 115 14.98 2.46 6.81
N MET A 116 14.86 1.53 5.88
CA MET A 116 14.06 0.31 6.03
C MET A 116 14.38 -0.47 7.32
N ALA A 117 15.67 -0.63 7.66
CA ALA A 117 16.09 -1.35 8.87
C ALA A 117 15.62 -0.74 10.20
N GLN A 118 15.19 0.53 10.21
CA GLN A 118 14.77 1.26 11.41
C GLN A 118 13.25 1.39 11.51
N ARG A 119 12.48 0.84 10.56
CA ARG A 119 11.03 1.00 10.53
C ARG A 119 10.37 0.00 11.49
N PRO A 120 9.51 0.45 12.41
CA PRO A 120 8.99 -0.39 13.49
C PRO A 120 8.11 -1.54 12.98
N PHE A 121 7.36 -1.34 11.88
CA PHE A 121 6.47 -2.36 11.33
C PHE A 121 7.19 -3.47 10.55
N ASN A 122 8.48 -3.30 10.20
CA ASN A 122 9.22 -4.31 9.44
C ASN A 122 9.48 -5.59 10.24
N ARG A 123 9.41 -5.54 11.57
CA ARG A 123 9.52 -6.76 12.39
C ARG A 123 8.37 -7.75 12.16
N PHE A 124 7.21 -7.28 11.70
CA PHE A 124 6.01 -8.13 11.57
C PHE A 124 6.06 -9.09 10.36
N TYR A 125 7.07 -8.96 9.49
CA TYR A 125 7.37 -9.98 8.48
C TYR A 125 7.85 -11.31 9.09
N GLU A 126 8.26 -11.29 10.36
CA GLU A 126 8.84 -12.45 11.06
C GLU A 126 7.98 -12.91 12.25
N THR A 127 6.84 -12.27 12.51
CA THR A 127 5.96 -12.62 13.64
C THR A 127 4.73 -13.42 13.18
N GLY A 128 4.01 -13.99 14.14
CA GLY A 128 2.62 -14.42 13.95
C GLY A 128 1.67 -13.23 13.74
N PHE A 129 0.38 -13.52 13.54
CA PHE A 129 -0.62 -12.50 13.21
C PHE A 129 -1.01 -11.59 14.39
N THR A 130 -1.15 -12.14 15.60
CA THR A 130 -1.64 -11.40 16.79
C THR A 130 -0.85 -10.13 17.10
N PRO A 131 0.51 -10.15 17.14
CA PRO A 131 1.29 -8.93 17.38
C PRO A 131 1.07 -7.85 16.31
N LEU A 132 0.95 -8.24 15.03
CA LEU A 132 0.64 -7.30 13.95
C LEU A 132 -0.74 -6.68 14.14
N ARG A 133 -1.76 -7.49 14.45
CA ARG A 133 -3.13 -7.02 14.65
C ARG A 133 -3.22 -5.97 15.76
N GLN A 134 -2.53 -6.17 16.87
CA GLN A 134 -2.50 -5.22 18.00
C GLN A 134 -1.85 -3.89 17.59
N ALA A 135 -0.62 -3.95 17.06
CA ALA A 135 0.12 -2.74 16.68
C ALA A 135 -0.56 -1.97 15.54
N TRP A 136 -1.21 -2.68 14.61
CA TRP A 136 -1.95 -2.03 13.54
C TRP A 136 -3.23 -1.37 14.06
N GLY A 137 -3.88 -1.93 15.09
CA GLY A 137 -5.00 -1.26 15.76
C GLY A 137 -4.60 0.11 16.36
N GLU A 138 -3.43 0.19 17.00
CA GLU A 138 -2.90 1.46 17.50
C GLU A 138 -2.60 2.46 16.38
N LEU A 139 -2.01 1.95 15.28
CA LEU A 139 -1.74 2.76 14.09
C LEU A 139 -3.02 3.31 13.44
N VAL A 140 -4.12 2.55 13.45
CA VAL A 140 -5.40 3.02 12.91
C VAL A 140 -5.87 4.29 13.64
N GLU A 141 -5.81 4.30 14.96
CA GLU A 141 -6.19 5.48 15.74
C GLU A 141 -5.26 6.66 15.52
N GLU A 142 -3.97 6.41 15.32
CA GLU A 142 -3.01 7.45 14.93
C GLU A 142 -3.32 8.02 13.54
N THR A 143 -3.57 7.17 12.55
CA THR A 143 -3.89 7.58 11.18
C THR A 143 -5.20 8.37 11.13
N ARG A 144 -6.24 7.93 11.86
CA ARG A 144 -7.51 8.68 12.01
C ARG A 144 -7.28 10.10 12.50
N ARG A 145 -6.55 10.25 13.62
CA ARG A 145 -6.23 11.57 14.18
C ARG A 145 -5.45 12.44 13.20
N THR A 146 -4.48 11.87 12.49
CA THR A 146 -3.74 12.61 11.46
C THR A 146 -4.67 13.11 10.35
N LEU A 147 -5.51 12.25 9.78
CA LEU A 147 -6.39 12.61 8.67
C LEU A 147 -7.41 13.68 9.08
N GLN A 148 -8.01 13.53 10.27
CA GLN A 148 -8.95 14.52 10.84
C GLN A 148 -8.31 15.89 11.11
N GLY A 149 -7.00 15.92 11.38
CA GLY A 149 -6.25 17.15 11.63
C GLY A 149 -5.75 17.87 10.38
N ILE A 150 -5.98 17.34 9.17
CA ILE A 150 -5.54 18.00 7.93
C ILE A 150 -6.61 18.97 7.45
N GLU A 151 -6.28 20.26 7.51
CA GLU A 151 -7.14 21.35 7.01
C GLU A 151 -6.87 21.68 5.53
N ASP A 152 -5.63 21.48 5.07
CA ASP A 152 -5.19 21.77 3.70
C ASP A 152 -4.71 20.49 3.00
N TRP A 153 -5.58 19.93 2.16
CA TRP A 153 -5.29 18.76 1.30
C TRP A 153 -4.45 19.10 0.06
N SER A 154 -4.24 20.39 -0.23
CA SER A 154 -3.38 20.88 -1.31
C SER A 154 -1.94 21.15 -0.87
N ARG A 155 -1.66 21.12 0.44
CA ARG A 155 -0.33 21.38 1.00
C ARG A 155 0.75 20.55 0.30
N PRO A 156 1.79 21.18 -0.28
CA PRO A 156 2.86 20.45 -0.96
C PRO A 156 3.64 19.53 0.00
N VAL A 157 4.05 18.37 -0.53
CA VAL A 157 4.91 17.39 0.14
C VAL A 157 6.03 16.98 -0.83
N ASP A 158 7.28 17.10 -0.39
CA ASP A 158 8.48 16.67 -1.12
C ASP A 158 9.24 15.64 -0.26
N TYR A 159 9.54 14.47 -0.83
CA TYR A 159 10.31 13.44 -0.13
C TYR A 159 11.15 12.58 -1.07
N LEU A 160 12.19 11.96 -0.52
CA LEU A 160 13.02 10.99 -1.23
C LEU A 160 12.57 9.56 -0.93
N ALA A 161 12.10 8.83 -1.95
CA ALA A 161 11.75 7.42 -1.88
C ALA A 161 12.83 6.55 -2.52
N ALA A 162 13.02 5.33 -2.03
CA ALA A 162 13.75 4.32 -2.80
C ALA A 162 12.81 3.78 -3.90
N ALA A 163 13.29 3.61 -5.12
CA ALA A 163 12.49 3.06 -6.22
C ALA A 163 12.32 1.52 -6.18
N GLY A 164 12.55 0.89 -5.02
CA GLY A 164 12.54 -0.58 -4.86
C GLY A 164 13.76 -1.26 -5.50
N GLY A 165 14.02 -2.53 -5.16
CA GLY A 165 14.97 -3.38 -5.89
C GLY A 165 16.41 -2.85 -6.07
N GLY A 166 16.94 -2.09 -5.10
CA GLY A 166 18.30 -1.52 -5.18
C GLY A 166 18.44 -0.31 -6.14
N GLN A 167 17.33 0.20 -6.67
CA GLN A 167 17.32 1.37 -7.54
C GLN A 167 17.66 2.67 -6.78
N PRO A 168 18.16 3.71 -7.48
CA PRO A 168 18.45 5.01 -6.88
C PRO A 168 17.23 5.60 -6.16
N ARG A 169 17.50 6.47 -5.17
CA ARG A 169 16.42 7.25 -4.55
C ARG A 169 15.88 8.26 -5.57
N VAL A 170 14.57 8.33 -5.65
CA VAL A 170 13.84 9.31 -6.48
C VAL A 170 13.21 10.36 -5.58
N ARG A 171 13.23 11.61 -6.04
CA ARG A 171 12.49 12.70 -5.42
C ARG A 171 11.04 12.66 -5.90
N ILE A 172 10.10 12.62 -4.96
CA ILE A 172 8.67 12.62 -5.20
C ILE A 172 8.11 13.95 -4.68
N ARG A 173 7.32 14.61 -5.52
CA ARG A 173 6.57 15.83 -5.19
C ARG A 173 5.08 15.55 -5.39
N THR A 174 4.28 15.90 -4.39
CA THR A 174 2.83 15.67 -4.37
C THR A 174 2.18 16.62 -3.34
N THR A 175 0.94 16.36 -2.96
CA THR A 175 0.24 17.07 -1.88
C THR A 175 -0.15 16.10 -0.76
N THR A 176 -0.61 16.62 0.38
CA THR A 176 -1.25 15.84 1.44
C THR A 176 -2.41 14.99 0.91
N GLY A 177 -3.26 15.53 0.02
CA GLY A 177 -4.32 14.77 -0.65
C GLY A 177 -3.80 13.66 -1.57
N GLY A 178 -2.67 13.90 -2.26
CA GLY A 178 -1.99 12.87 -3.05
C GLY A 178 -1.44 11.73 -2.20
N ILE A 179 -0.86 12.05 -1.03
CA ILE A 179 -0.42 11.04 -0.06
C ILE A 179 -1.60 10.23 0.48
N ALA A 180 -2.70 10.89 0.85
CA ALA A 180 -3.90 10.21 1.34
C ALA A 180 -4.51 9.28 0.29
N THR A 181 -4.60 9.74 -0.96
CA THR A 181 -5.02 8.92 -2.11
C THR A 181 -4.14 7.68 -2.25
N GLN A 182 -2.82 7.86 -2.21
CA GLN A 182 -1.88 6.75 -2.31
C GLN A 182 -2.03 5.75 -1.16
N LEU A 183 -2.21 6.22 0.09
CA LEU A 183 -2.44 5.38 1.26
C LEU A 183 -3.65 4.47 1.03
N VAL A 184 -4.77 5.05 0.60
CA VAL A 184 -6.02 4.32 0.38
C VAL A 184 -5.88 3.29 -0.74
N LEU A 185 -5.44 3.72 -1.92
CA LEU A 185 -5.39 2.85 -3.09
C LEU A 185 -4.37 1.73 -2.94
N HIS A 186 -3.29 1.97 -2.20
CA HIS A 186 -2.29 0.96 -1.88
C HIS A 186 -2.88 -0.19 -1.04
N GLU A 187 -3.68 0.13 -0.02
CA GLU A 187 -4.36 -0.91 0.74
C GLU A 187 -5.37 -1.66 -0.13
N VAL A 188 -6.22 -0.97 -0.89
CA VAL A 188 -7.21 -1.63 -1.76
C VAL A 188 -6.53 -2.65 -2.70
N HIS A 189 -5.42 -2.25 -3.32
CA HIS A 189 -4.61 -3.11 -4.19
C HIS A 189 -4.13 -4.39 -3.50
N HIS A 190 -3.48 -4.27 -2.35
CA HIS A 190 -2.91 -5.42 -1.64
C HIS A 190 -3.97 -6.25 -0.90
N ARG A 191 -5.04 -5.61 -0.42
CA ARG A 191 -6.16 -6.29 0.24
C ARG A 191 -6.85 -7.26 -0.71
N ALA A 192 -7.05 -6.88 -1.97
CA ALA A 192 -7.58 -7.78 -2.98
C ALA A 192 -6.71 -9.04 -3.17
N GLN A 193 -5.39 -8.91 -3.09
CA GLN A 193 -4.47 -10.07 -3.14
C GLN A 193 -4.69 -11.01 -1.94
N VAL A 194 -4.84 -10.47 -0.72
CA VAL A 194 -5.14 -11.26 0.47
C VAL A 194 -6.48 -11.99 0.34
N MET A 195 -7.52 -11.33 -0.19
CA MET A 195 -8.82 -11.98 -0.43
C MET A 195 -8.70 -13.18 -1.38
N VAL A 196 -7.85 -13.09 -2.41
CA VAL A 196 -7.57 -14.22 -3.32
C VAL A 196 -6.83 -15.34 -2.60
N MET A 197 -5.80 -15.01 -1.81
CA MET A 197 -5.07 -16.00 -0.99
C MET A 197 -6.00 -16.74 -0.02
N LEU A 198 -6.87 -16.00 0.68
CA LEU A 198 -7.88 -16.55 1.58
C LEU A 198 -8.86 -17.48 0.86
N ARG A 199 -9.30 -17.13 -0.35
CA ARG A 199 -10.14 -18.01 -1.19
C ARG A 199 -9.44 -19.32 -1.54
N HIS A 200 -8.15 -19.29 -1.87
CA HIS A 200 -7.36 -20.51 -2.13
C HIS A 200 -7.19 -21.41 -0.90
N LEU A 201 -7.29 -20.84 0.30
CA LEU A 201 -7.26 -21.57 1.57
C LEU A 201 -8.65 -22.10 1.99
N GLY A 202 -9.68 -21.94 1.17
CA GLY A 202 -11.06 -22.33 1.50
C GLY A 202 -11.71 -21.42 2.55
N ALA A 203 -11.16 -20.23 2.76
CA ALA A 203 -11.59 -19.26 3.78
C ALA A 203 -11.98 -17.92 3.15
N PRO A 204 -12.91 -17.87 2.17
CA PRO A 204 -13.20 -16.64 1.44
C PRO A 204 -13.77 -15.53 2.34
N VAL A 205 -13.54 -14.30 1.89
CA VAL A 205 -14.24 -13.11 2.38
C VAL A 205 -15.10 -12.60 1.22
N GLU A 206 -16.36 -12.29 1.52
CA GLU A 206 -17.34 -11.77 0.55
C GLU A 206 -16.97 -10.37 0.06
N SER A 207 -17.77 -9.80 -0.85
CA SER A 207 -17.49 -8.49 -1.40
C SER A 207 -17.35 -7.42 -0.31
N LEU A 208 -16.31 -6.61 -0.44
CA LEU A 208 -15.97 -5.49 0.42
C LEU A 208 -16.06 -4.17 -0.35
N ASP A 209 -16.95 -4.12 -1.35
CA ASP A 209 -17.13 -2.91 -2.14
C ASP A 209 -17.60 -1.74 -1.29
N TYR A 210 -17.20 -0.53 -1.68
CA TYR A 210 -17.53 0.70 -0.96
C TYR A 210 -19.03 0.86 -0.72
N SER A 211 -19.83 0.70 -1.77
CA SER A 211 -21.29 0.84 -1.71
C SER A 211 -21.93 -0.17 -0.76
N ILE A 212 -21.33 -1.34 -0.59
CA ILE A 212 -21.84 -2.39 0.31
C ILE A 212 -21.65 -2.01 1.78
N LEU A 213 -20.55 -1.32 2.09
CA LEU A 213 -20.13 -1.04 3.47
C LEU A 213 -20.48 0.37 3.96
N MET A 214 -20.73 1.31 3.04
CA MET A 214 -20.86 2.73 3.37
C MET A 214 -22.22 3.34 3.01
N PHE A 215 -22.94 2.81 2.02
CA PHE A 215 -24.24 3.38 1.63
C PHE A 215 -25.35 2.91 2.57
N ALA A 216 -26.29 3.81 2.86
CA ALA A 216 -27.52 3.44 3.55
C ALA A 216 -28.31 2.43 2.71
N ARG A 217 -28.95 1.47 3.39
CA ARG A 217 -29.78 0.44 2.77
C ARG A 217 -31.14 0.46 3.43
N GLU A 218 -32.17 0.51 2.61
CA GLU A 218 -33.55 0.33 3.03
C GLU A 218 -34.02 -0.97 2.36
N GLU A 219 -34.50 -1.91 3.17
CA GLU A 219 -35.11 -3.13 2.65
C GLU A 219 -36.54 -2.77 2.21
N GLU A 220 -36.82 -2.88 0.92
CA GLU A 220 -38.20 -2.83 0.46
C GLU A 220 -38.87 -4.12 0.91
N ALA A 221 -39.91 -4.01 1.76
CA ALA A 221 -40.71 -5.16 2.14
C ALA A 221 -41.27 -5.78 0.87
N GLY A 222 -40.88 -7.03 0.58
CA GLY A 222 -41.31 -7.74 -0.61
C GLY A 222 -42.84 -7.85 -0.70
N PRO A 223 -43.39 -8.04 -1.91
CA PRO A 223 -44.81 -8.23 -2.12
C PRO A 223 -45.38 -9.46 -1.39
#